data_AF-A0A0H2XJB4-F1
#
_entry.id   AF-A0A0H2XJB4-F1
#
_cell.length_a   1.000
_cell.length_b   1.000
_cell.length_c   1.000
_cell.angle_alpha   90.00
_cell.angle_beta   90.00
_cell.angle_gamma   90.00
#
_symmetry.space_group_name_H-M   'P 1'
#
loop_
_entity.id
_entity.type
_entity.pdbx_description
1 polymer ?
#
loop_
_entity_poly.entity_id
_entity_poly.type
_entity_poly.pdbx_seq_one_letter_code
_entity_poly.pdbx_strand_id
1 'polypeptide(L)'
;MNKKLLTKTLIASALVLTTVGSGFHSSSNYNGINNVAKAEQTTDNELWKNVRDALKEANIIDKTDNENVKVTYKLANGGENSIEGTANLNELSNSNNKPINSDSVKSIDLSRKNPNGDRFDANDAWKKLTDKLKEKQIVKDGDTVTIHSKDEKDPKISAKVGEVYNDNKRLMLFKKDIDKITIN
;
A
#
# COMPACT_ATOMS: atom_id res chain seq x y z
N MET A 1 17.83 -16.28 38.21
CA MET A 1 16.63 -16.02 37.38
C MET A 1 16.76 -14.66 36.71
N ASN A 2 17.10 -14.63 35.41
CA ASN A 2 17.19 -13.38 34.64
C ASN A 2 15.80 -13.07 34.04
N LYS A 3 15.15 -12.00 34.53
CA LYS A 3 13.91 -11.48 33.95
C LYS A 3 14.27 -10.64 32.72
N LYS A 4 14.05 -11.21 31.52
CA LYS A 4 14.08 -10.48 30.25
C LYS A 4 12.83 -9.61 30.18
N LEU A 5 12.98 -8.30 30.31
CA LEU A 5 11.90 -7.33 30.15
C LEU A 5 11.65 -7.16 28.64
N LEU A 6 10.53 -7.66 28.14
CA LEU A 6 10.06 -7.42 26.78
C LEU A 6 9.37 -6.05 26.75
N THR A 7 10.08 -5.02 26.32
CA THR A 7 9.51 -3.70 26.06
C THR A 7 8.59 -3.80 24.84
N LYS A 8 7.29 -3.96 25.08
CA LYS A 8 6.25 -3.76 24.05
C LYS A 8 6.01 -2.26 23.90
N THR A 9 6.51 -1.66 22.82
CA THR A 9 6.09 -0.32 22.42
C THR A 9 4.67 -0.40 21.89
N LEU A 10 3.71 0.08 22.68
CA LEU A 10 2.34 0.31 22.23
C LEU A 10 2.33 1.66 21.48
N ILE A 11 2.23 1.65 20.16
CA ILE A 11 1.96 2.89 19.40
C ILE A 11 0.45 3.11 19.47
N ALA A 12 0.01 3.89 20.46
CA ALA A 12 -1.35 4.38 20.51
C ALA A 12 -1.47 5.58 19.56
N SER A 13 -2.05 5.37 18.39
CA SER A 13 -2.50 6.47 17.51
C SER A 13 -3.67 7.17 18.19
N ALA A 14 -3.40 8.27 18.89
CA ALA A 14 -4.44 9.13 19.43
C ALA A 14 -5.12 9.88 18.28
N LEU A 15 -6.31 9.42 17.88
CA LEU A 15 -7.24 10.22 17.09
C LEU A 15 -7.77 11.34 18.00
N VAL A 16 -7.24 12.55 17.84
CA VAL A 16 -7.74 13.72 18.57
C VAL A 16 -9.04 14.18 17.90
N LEU A 17 -10.17 13.83 18.50
CA LEU A 17 -11.47 14.37 18.14
C LEU A 17 -11.69 15.69 18.88
N THR A 18 -11.31 16.82 18.27
CA THR A 18 -11.70 18.14 18.80
C THR A 18 -13.17 18.39 18.50
N THR A 19 -14.03 18.14 19.49
CA THR A 19 -15.41 18.63 19.50
C THR A 19 -15.37 20.15 19.64
N VAL A 20 -15.62 20.90 18.56
CA VAL A 20 -15.87 22.34 18.63
C VAL A 20 -17.37 22.56 18.82
N GLY A 21 -17.76 22.79 20.07
CA GLY A 21 -19.09 23.27 20.41
C GLY A 21 -19.28 24.73 19.99
N SER A 22 -20.38 24.96 19.27
CA SER A 22 -21.19 26.19 19.17
C SER A 22 -20.51 27.55 19.02
N GLY A 23 -20.83 28.23 17.93
CA GLY A 23 -20.78 29.70 17.87
C GLY A 23 -20.52 30.24 16.47
N PHE A 24 -21.58 30.73 15.83
CA PHE A 24 -21.44 31.73 14.76
C PHE A 24 -20.62 32.93 15.24
N HIS A 25 -20.18 33.75 14.28
CA HIS A 25 -19.64 35.11 14.35
C HIS A 25 -18.20 35.25 13.83
N SER A 26 -18.08 36.21 12.93
CA SER A 26 -17.07 36.41 11.90
C SER A 26 -15.67 36.84 12.36
N SER A 27 -14.73 36.64 11.44
CA SER A 27 -13.47 37.36 11.24
C SER A 27 -12.49 37.41 12.41
N SER A 28 -11.44 36.59 12.31
CA SER A 28 -10.06 36.95 12.65
C SER A 28 -9.13 35.85 12.14
N ASN A 29 -7.97 36.26 11.59
CA ASN A 29 -6.91 35.42 11.03
C ASN A 29 -6.80 34.04 11.70
N TYR A 30 -7.31 33.02 11.02
CA TYR A 30 -6.95 31.64 11.30
C TYR A 30 -5.48 31.45 10.88
N ASN A 31 -4.56 31.75 11.79
CA ASN A 31 -3.27 31.09 11.81
C ASN A 31 -3.45 29.71 12.47
N GLY A 32 -4.45 28.96 11.97
CA GLY A 32 -4.69 27.59 12.37
C GLY A 32 -3.43 26.85 12.02
N ILE A 33 -2.73 26.38 13.05
CA ILE A 33 -1.66 25.40 12.90
C ILE A 33 -2.33 24.25 12.15
N ASN A 34 -2.11 24.21 10.84
CA ASN A 34 -2.62 23.16 10.00
C ASN A 34 -1.74 21.96 10.34
N ASN A 35 -2.07 21.27 11.43
CA ASN A 35 -1.48 20.01 11.85
C ASN A 35 -1.95 18.94 10.87
N VAL A 36 -1.64 19.13 9.59
CA VAL A 36 -1.66 18.07 8.61
C VAL A 36 -0.53 17.15 9.04
N ALA A 37 -0.87 15.96 9.54
CA ALA A 37 0.11 14.94 9.86
C ALA A 37 1.01 14.78 8.63
N LYS A 38 2.32 15.00 8.79
CA LYS A 38 3.27 14.75 7.71
C LYS A 38 3.25 13.24 7.44
N ALA A 39 3.15 12.86 6.17
CA ALA A 39 3.30 11.46 5.77
C ALA A 39 4.64 10.92 6.28
N GLU A 40 4.66 9.67 6.74
CA GLU A 40 5.92 9.01 7.09
C GLU A 40 6.86 8.99 5.89
N GLN A 41 8.13 9.27 6.17
CA GLN A 41 9.17 9.28 5.15
C GLN A 41 9.87 7.93 5.10
N THR A 42 10.20 7.49 3.89
CA THR A 42 10.90 6.24 3.61
C THR A 42 11.93 6.43 2.50
N THR A 43 12.63 5.36 2.12
CA THR A 43 13.56 5.32 0.98
C THR A 43 12.98 4.48 -0.15
N ASP A 44 13.56 4.58 -1.36
CA ASP A 44 13.16 3.76 -2.50
C ASP A 44 13.18 2.25 -2.19
N ASN A 45 14.26 1.79 -1.57
CA ASN A 45 14.45 0.39 -1.24
C ASN A 45 13.40 -0.10 -0.25
N GLU A 46 13.14 0.67 0.81
CA GLU A 46 12.19 0.29 1.85
C GLU A 46 10.75 0.41 1.35
N LEU A 47 10.42 1.41 0.51
CA LEU A 47 9.11 1.52 -0.13
C LEU A 47 8.82 0.32 -1.03
N TRP A 48 9.74 0.00 -1.95
CA TRP A 48 9.62 -1.14 -2.84
C TRP A 48 9.47 -2.44 -2.07
N LYS A 49 10.31 -2.66 -1.05
CA LYS A 49 10.29 -3.86 -0.22
C LYS A 49 8.96 -4.01 0.52
N ASN A 50 8.45 -2.95 1.12
CA ASN A 50 7.17 -2.98 1.84
C ASN A 50 5.99 -3.30 0.89
N VAL A 51 5.98 -2.72 -0.31
CA VAL A 51 4.99 -3.08 -1.35
C VAL A 51 5.13 -4.55 -1.76
N ARG A 52 6.35 -4.99 -2.07
CA ARG A 52 6.65 -6.36 -2.49
C ARG A 52 6.26 -7.38 -1.43
N ASP A 53 6.51 -7.09 -0.15
CA ASP A 53 6.12 -7.96 0.96
C ASP A 53 4.60 -8.01 1.14
N ALA A 54 3.90 -6.88 0.99
CA ALA A 54 2.44 -6.86 1.01
C ALA A 54 1.83 -7.74 -0.10
N LEU A 55 2.40 -7.72 -1.32
CA LEU A 55 1.97 -8.58 -2.43
C LEU A 55 2.19 -10.07 -2.15
N LYS A 56 3.31 -10.43 -1.50
CA LYS A 56 3.62 -11.81 -1.10
C LYS A 56 2.65 -12.32 -0.04
N GLU A 57 2.40 -11.52 0.99
CA GLU A 57 1.46 -11.85 2.07
C GLU A 57 0.02 -11.98 1.56
N ALA A 58 -0.35 -11.17 0.56
CA ALA A 58 -1.62 -11.26 -0.15
C ALA A 58 -1.70 -12.43 -1.15
N ASN A 59 -0.61 -13.19 -1.35
CA ASN A 59 -0.52 -14.29 -2.31
C ASN A 59 -0.81 -13.87 -3.77
N ILE A 60 -0.45 -12.64 -4.15
CA ILE A 60 -0.64 -12.08 -5.51
C ILE A 60 0.58 -12.36 -6.40
N ILE A 61 1.78 -12.38 -5.80
CA ILE A 61 3.03 -12.75 -6.45
C ILE A 61 3.64 -13.94 -5.71
N ASP A 62 4.43 -14.72 -6.45
CA ASP A 62 5.27 -15.76 -5.88
C ASP A 62 6.65 -15.20 -5.48
N LYS A 63 7.39 -15.95 -4.67
CA LYS A 63 8.66 -15.48 -4.10
C LYS A 63 9.84 -15.77 -5.05
N THR A 64 9.65 -15.55 -6.35
CA THR A 64 10.56 -16.05 -7.40
C THR A 64 11.30 -14.93 -8.14
N ASP A 65 12.41 -15.28 -8.81
CA ASP A 65 13.14 -14.41 -9.75
C ASP A 65 12.34 -14.09 -11.03
N ASN A 66 11.27 -14.84 -11.28
CA ASN A 66 10.50 -14.74 -12.51
C ASN A 66 9.44 -13.65 -12.46
N GLU A 67 9.33 -12.92 -11.36
CA GLU A 67 8.35 -11.86 -11.17
C GLU A 67 9.05 -10.56 -10.81
N ASN A 68 8.66 -9.48 -11.48
CA ASN A 68 9.16 -8.14 -11.22
C ASN A 68 8.05 -7.28 -10.63
N VAL A 69 8.40 -6.48 -9.63
CA VAL A 69 7.51 -5.51 -9.00
C VAL A 69 8.07 -4.13 -9.29
N LYS A 70 7.33 -3.32 -10.05
CA LYS A 70 7.62 -1.92 -10.30
C LYS A 70 6.64 -1.05 -9.52
N VAL A 71 7.15 -0.18 -8.65
CA VAL A 71 6.36 0.76 -7.85
C VAL A 71 6.55 2.15 -8.40
N THR A 72 5.45 2.79 -8.82
CA THR A 72 5.43 4.18 -9.29
C THR A 72 4.80 5.07 -8.22
N TYR A 73 5.47 6.17 -7.88
CA TYR A 73 5.07 7.06 -6.80
C TYR A 73 5.31 8.54 -7.15
N LYS A 74 4.64 9.44 -6.44
CA LYS A 74 4.76 10.89 -6.63
C LYS A 74 5.88 11.49 -5.79
N LEU A 75 6.65 12.37 -6.42
CA LEU A 75 7.64 13.22 -5.77
C LEU A 75 6.96 14.47 -5.19
N ALA A 76 7.62 15.10 -4.21
CA ALA A 76 7.13 16.33 -3.58
C ALA A 76 6.93 17.51 -4.56
N ASN A 77 7.66 17.52 -5.69
CA ASN A 77 7.52 18.51 -6.75
C ASN A 77 6.39 18.20 -7.75
N GLY A 78 5.58 17.16 -7.48
CA GLY A 78 4.49 16.72 -8.36
C GLY A 78 4.92 15.83 -9.52
N GLY A 79 6.23 15.63 -9.73
CA GLY A 79 6.75 14.65 -10.69
C GLY A 79 6.51 13.22 -10.22
N GLU A 80 6.77 12.25 -11.09
CA GLU A 80 6.69 10.82 -10.78
C GLU A 80 8.08 10.18 -10.84
N ASN A 81 8.28 9.15 -10.04
CA ASN A 81 9.44 8.28 -10.13
C ASN A 81 8.99 6.82 -10.00
N SER A 82 9.85 5.90 -10.41
CA SER A 82 9.59 4.47 -10.27
C SER A 82 10.80 3.71 -9.80
N ILE A 83 10.57 2.69 -8.98
CA ILE A 83 11.58 1.76 -8.50
C ILE A 83 11.12 0.33 -8.81
N GLU A 84 12.04 -0.52 -9.25
CA GLU A 84 11.72 -1.85 -9.76
C GLU A 84 12.75 -2.88 -9.31
N GLY A 85 12.28 -4.10 -9.04
CA GLY A 85 13.12 -5.23 -8.66
C GLY A 85 12.35 -6.55 -8.62
N THR A 86 13.10 -7.64 -8.70
CA THR A 86 12.52 -8.99 -8.72
C THR A 86 11.96 -9.37 -7.35
N ALA A 87 10.89 -10.16 -7.34
CA ALA A 87 10.16 -10.49 -6.13
C ALA A 87 11.02 -11.25 -5.10
N ASN A 88 12.07 -11.96 -5.51
CA ASN A 88 12.95 -12.68 -4.58
C ASN A 88 14.04 -11.80 -3.92
N LEU A 89 14.32 -10.59 -4.44
CA LEU A 89 15.39 -9.74 -3.91
C LEU A 89 15.05 -9.26 -2.51
N ASN A 90 16.03 -9.31 -1.60
CA ASN A 90 15.89 -8.74 -0.25
C ASN A 90 16.09 -7.22 -0.25
N GLU A 91 16.98 -6.72 -1.12
CA GLU A 91 17.35 -5.31 -1.25
C GLU A 91 17.65 -5.00 -2.72
N LEU A 92 17.42 -3.74 -3.11
CA LEU A 92 17.70 -3.24 -4.44
C LEU A 92 19.13 -2.71 -4.51
N SER A 93 19.85 -3.10 -5.56
CA SER A 93 21.21 -2.64 -5.83
C SER A 93 21.29 -1.15 -6.21
N ASN A 94 20.23 -0.61 -6.82
CA ASN A 94 20.13 0.78 -7.23
C ASN A 94 18.89 1.42 -6.59
N SER A 95 19.07 2.15 -5.50
CA SER A 95 18.00 2.92 -4.85
C SER A 95 18.46 4.34 -4.57
N ASN A 96 17.57 5.31 -4.72
CA ASN A 96 17.84 6.68 -4.31
C ASN A 96 17.54 6.79 -2.81
N ASN A 97 18.53 7.23 -2.02
CA ASN A 97 18.35 7.41 -0.58
C ASN A 97 17.66 8.73 -0.21
N LYS A 98 17.06 9.41 -1.18
CA LYS A 98 16.27 10.62 -0.90
C LYS A 98 14.99 10.22 -0.15
N PRO A 99 14.58 10.99 0.87
CA PRO A 99 13.32 10.76 1.55
C PRO A 99 12.13 10.91 0.60
N ILE A 100 11.21 9.95 0.67
CA ILE A 100 9.98 9.88 -0.13
C ILE A 100 8.81 9.71 0.85
N ASN A 101 7.65 10.29 0.54
CA ASN A 101 6.44 10.06 1.32
C ASN A 101 5.90 8.65 1.03
N SER A 102 5.68 7.83 2.06
CA SER A 102 5.19 6.46 1.89
C SER A 102 3.82 6.40 1.20
N ASP A 103 2.95 7.38 1.44
CA ASP A 103 1.59 7.46 0.90
C ASP A 103 1.51 8.02 -0.54
N SER A 104 2.66 8.15 -1.22
CA SER A 104 2.74 8.72 -2.57
C SER A 104 2.61 7.69 -3.69
N VAL A 105 2.48 6.40 -3.38
CA VAL A 105 2.36 5.31 -4.37
C VAL A 105 1.09 5.49 -5.19
N LYS A 106 1.22 5.41 -6.51
CA LYS A 106 0.13 5.54 -7.48
C LYS A 106 -0.20 4.24 -8.18
N SER A 107 0.82 3.51 -8.60
CA SER A 107 0.64 2.22 -9.25
C SER A 107 1.74 1.23 -8.87
N ILE A 108 1.37 -0.03 -8.97
CA ILE A 108 2.28 -1.15 -8.86
C ILE A 108 2.05 -1.99 -10.11
N ASP A 109 3.08 -2.12 -10.93
CA ASP A 109 3.03 -2.86 -12.19
C ASP A 109 3.80 -4.19 -12.00
N LEU A 110 3.21 -5.29 -12.44
CA LEU A 110 3.70 -6.64 -12.24
C LEU A 110 4.02 -7.28 -13.59
N SER A 111 5.25 -7.77 -13.74
CA SER A 111 5.63 -8.57 -14.92
C SER A 111 6.09 -9.95 -14.48
N ARG A 112 5.78 -10.98 -15.28
CA ARG A 112 6.09 -12.37 -14.95
C ARG A 112 6.63 -13.14 -16.16
N LYS A 113 7.61 -14.00 -15.93
CA LYS A 113 8.12 -14.97 -16.90
C LYS A 113 7.58 -16.35 -16.55
N ASN A 114 6.87 -16.97 -17.49
CA ASN A 114 6.27 -18.31 -17.33
C ASN A 114 5.49 -18.47 -16.01
N PRO A 115 4.53 -17.57 -15.69
CA PRO A 115 3.80 -17.67 -14.44
C PRO A 115 2.97 -18.96 -14.37
N ASN A 116 2.89 -19.54 -13.17
CA ASN A 116 2.04 -20.69 -12.89
C ASN A 116 0.55 -20.33 -13.02
N GLY A 117 -0.30 -21.37 -13.12
CA GLY A 117 -1.75 -21.24 -13.17
C GLY A 117 -2.40 -21.18 -11.79
N ASP A 118 -1.66 -20.80 -10.75
CA ASP A 118 -2.17 -20.79 -9.38
C ASP A 118 -3.27 -19.73 -9.23
N ARG A 119 -4.24 -20.03 -8.36
CA ARG A 119 -5.38 -19.16 -8.08
C ARG A 119 -5.37 -18.69 -6.64
N PHE A 120 -5.99 -17.54 -6.40
CA PHE A 120 -6.19 -16.98 -5.07
C PHE A 120 -7.61 -16.40 -4.95
N ASP A 121 -8.13 -16.33 -3.73
CA ASP A 121 -9.40 -15.65 -3.46
C ASP A 121 -9.18 -14.13 -3.55
N ALA A 122 -9.90 -13.51 -4.48
CA ALA A 122 -9.76 -12.09 -4.82
C ALA A 122 -10.06 -11.17 -3.63
N ASN A 123 -11.05 -11.51 -2.83
CA ASN A 123 -11.46 -10.70 -1.69
C ASN A 123 -10.41 -10.81 -0.56
N ASP A 124 -10.02 -12.04 -0.22
CA ASP A 124 -9.02 -12.27 0.81
C ASP A 124 -7.67 -11.64 0.44
N ALA A 125 -7.26 -11.72 -0.82
CA ALA A 125 -6.03 -11.10 -1.30
C ALA A 125 -6.11 -9.57 -1.27
N TRP A 126 -7.22 -8.98 -1.72
CA TRP A 126 -7.41 -7.53 -1.65
C TRP A 126 -7.33 -7.04 -0.20
N LYS A 127 -8.04 -7.70 0.71
CA LYS A 127 -8.04 -7.34 2.13
C LYS A 127 -6.64 -7.43 2.75
N LYS A 128 -5.94 -8.56 2.54
CA LYS A 128 -4.57 -8.74 3.05
C LYS A 128 -3.62 -7.69 2.48
N LEU A 129 -3.72 -7.41 1.18
CA LEU A 129 -2.90 -6.40 0.52
C LEU A 129 -3.12 -5.03 1.17
N THR A 130 -4.38 -4.59 1.30
CA THR A 130 -4.67 -3.27 1.87
C THR A 130 -4.31 -3.16 3.34
N ASP A 131 -4.51 -4.22 4.12
CA ASP A 131 -4.11 -4.25 5.54
C ASP A 131 -2.59 -4.09 5.67
N LYS A 132 -1.80 -4.79 4.85
CA LYS A 132 -0.33 -4.70 4.86
C LYS A 132 0.20 -3.38 4.32
N LEU A 133 -0.40 -2.82 3.28
CA LEU A 133 -0.02 -1.49 2.81
C LEU A 133 -0.36 -0.41 3.85
N LYS A 134 -1.48 -0.56 4.56
CA LYS A 134 -1.90 0.36 5.62
C LYS A 134 -0.99 0.31 6.84
N GLU A 135 -0.56 -0.89 7.26
CA GLU A 135 0.45 -1.07 8.32
C GLU A 135 1.75 -0.30 8.03
N LYS A 136 2.07 -0.09 6.75
CA LYS A 136 3.25 0.62 6.27
C LYS A 136 2.99 2.06 5.85
N GLN A 137 1.78 2.56 6.12
CA GLN A 137 1.33 3.91 5.76
C GLN A 137 1.47 4.23 4.26
N ILE A 138 1.40 3.21 3.41
CA ILE A 138 1.38 3.37 1.95
C ILE A 138 -0.04 3.72 1.48
N VAL A 139 -1.05 3.23 2.22
CA VAL A 139 -2.46 3.59 2.03
C VAL A 139 -3.07 3.98 3.37
N LYS A 140 -4.15 4.76 3.32
CA LYS A 140 -4.96 5.18 4.47
C LYS A 140 -6.43 4.88 4.23
N ASP A 141 -7.22 4.93 5.30
CA ASP A 141 -8.67 4.74 5.18
C ASP A 141 -9.27 5.75 4.19
N GLY A 142 -10.14 5.25 3.32
CA GLY A 142 -10.78 6.04 2.26
C GLY A 142 -10.07 6.02 0.90
N ASP A 143 -8.76 5.67 0.85
CA ASP A 143 -8.04 5.45 -0.41
C ASP A 143 -8.69 4.28 -1.17
N THR A 144 -8.74 4.37 -2.50
CA THR A 144 -9.28 3.33 -3.37
C THR A 144 -8.15 2.49 -3.93
N VAL A 145 -8.11 1.21 -3.56
CA VAL A 145 -7.12 0.24 -4.08
C VAL A 145 -7.83 -0.67 -5.08
N THR A 146 -7.26 -0.78 -6.28
CA THR A 146 -7.81 -1.63 -7.35
C THR A 146 -6.77 -2.62 -7.85
N ILE A 147 -7.10 -3.91 -7.83
CA ILE A 147 -6.34 -4.97 -8.50
C ILE A 147 -6.93 -5.17 -9.90
N HIS A 148 -6.09 -5.07 -10.92
CA HIS A 148 -6.44 -5.26 -12.33
C HIS A 148 -5.92 -6.62 -12.83
N SER A 149 -6.67 -7.21 -13.74
CA SER A 149 -6.27 -8.40 -14.50
C SER A 149 -6.16 -8.03 -15.98
N LYS A 150 -5.19 -8.64 -16.66
CA LYS A 150 -5.02 -8.54 -18.11
C LYS A 150 -5.99 -9.45 -18.87
N ASP A 151 -6.63 -10.42 -18.20
CA ASP A 151 -7.75 -11.15 -18.77
C ASP A 151 -9.00 -10.27 -18.69
N GLU A 152 -9.51 -9.84 -19.84
CA GLU A 152 -10.66 -8.93 -19.92
C GLU A 152 -11.95 -9.52 -19.34
N LYS A 153 -12.00 -10.84 -19.10
CA LYS A 153 -13.14 -11.52 -18.47
C LYS A 153 -13.12 -11.41 -16.94
N ASP A 154 -11.96 -11.16 -16.35
CA ASP A 154 -11.83 -11.00 -14.92
C ASP A 154 -12.33 -9.62 -14.49
N PRO A 155 -13.14 -9.54 -13.42
CA PRO A 155 -13.56 -8.25 -12.90
C PRO A 155 -12.40 -7.53 -12.22
N LYS A 156 -12.46 -6.19 -12.21
CA LYS A 156 -11.59 -5.38 -11.36
C LYS A 156 -12.00 -5.54 -9.91
N ILE A 157 -11.01 -5.73 -9.03
CA ILE A 157 -11.22 -5.86 -7.59
C ILE A 157 -10.89 -4.52 -6.96
N SER A 158 -11.92 -3.70 -6.74
CA SER A 158 -11.80 -2.31 -6.30
C SER A 158 -12.65 -2.03 -5.09
N ALA A 159 -12.06 -1.43 -4.06
CA ALA A 159 -12.77 -0.95 -2.88
C ALA A 159 -12.00 0.16 -2.17
N LYS A 160 -12.65 0.78 -1.17
CA LYS A 160 -12.02 1.72 -0.25
C LYS A 160 -11.37 1.00 0.92
N VAL A 161 -10.13 1.37 1.25
CA VAL A 161 -9.43 0.91 2.44
C VAL A 161 -10.24 1.29 3.69
N GLY A 162 -10.39 0.34 4.61
CA GLY A 162 -11.18 0.51 5.84
C GLY A 162 -12.65 0.09 5.72
N GLU A 163 -13.16 -0.13 4.52
CA GLU A 163 -14.52 -0.64 4.30
C GLU A 163 -14.54 -2.17 4.26
N VAL A 164 -15.70 -2.75 4.59
CA VAL A 164 -15.92 -4.20 4.45
C VAL A 164 -16.16 -4.52 2.98
N TYR A 165 -15.13 -5.00 2.30
CA TYR A 165 -15.24 -5.44 0.91
C TYR A 165 -15.83 -6.85 0.81
N ASN A 166 -16.97 -7.01 0.13
CA ASN A 166 -17.66 -8.31 -0.02
C ASN A 166 -18.09 -8.65 -1.45
N ASP A 167 -17.90 -7.73 -2.42
CA ASP A 167 -18.53 -7.82 -3.74
C ASP A 167 -18.03 -9.01 -4.58
N ASN A 168 -16.80 -9.48 -4.33
CA ASN A 168 -16.17 -10.58 -5.05
C ASN A 168 -15.82 -11.77 -4.13
N LYS A 169 -16.63 -12.00 -3.08
CA LYS A 169 -16.41 -13.12 -2.16
C LYS A 169 -16.40 -14.46 -2.90
N ARG A 170 -15.38 -15.31 -2.67
CA ARG A 170 -15.17 -16.61 -3.34
C ARG A 170 -14.81 -16.52 -4.82
N LEU A 171 -14.58 -15.33 -5.37
CA LEU A 171 -14.04 -15.19 -6.72
C LEU A 171 -12.58 -15.61 -6.69
N MET A 172 -12.24 -16.63 -7.48
CA MET A 172 -10.89 -17.13 -7.59
C MET A 172 -10.24 -16.58 -8.86
N LEU A 173 -9.22 -15.72 -8.73
CA LEU A 173 -8.48 -15.16 -9.86
C LEU A 173 -7.18 -15.93 -10.08
N PHE A 174 -6.69 -15.95 -11.32
CA PHE A 174 -5.38 -16.50 -11.64
C PHE A 174 -4.28 -15.48 -11.35
N LYS A 175 -3.25 -15.88 -10.61
CA LYS A 175 -2.08 -15.01 -10.32
C LYS A 175 -1.42 -14.49 -11.59
N LYS A 176 -1.30 -15.35 -12.60
CA LYS A 176 -0.68 -15.04 -13.90
C LYS A 176 -1.35 -13.88 -14.64
N ASP A 177 -2.61 -13.59 -14.34
CA ASP A 177 -3.40 -12.59 -15.07
C ASP A 177 -3.37 -11.22 -14.39
N ILE A 178 -3.03 -11.15 -13.09
CA ILE A 178 -2.93 -9.89 -12.35
C ILE A 178 -1.69 -9.09 -12.75
N ASP A 179 -1.83 -8.00 -13.48
CA ASP A 179 -0.69 -7.25 -14.02
C ASP A 179 -0.49 -5.88 -13.38
N LYS A 180 -1.51 -5.33 -12.71
CA LYS A 180 -1.44 -3.97 -12.18
C LYS A 180 -2.27 -3.78 -10.92
N ILE A 181 -1.79 -2.93 -10.02
CA ILE A 181 -2.56 -2.38 -8.90
C ILE A 181 -2.49 -0.86 -8.96
N THR A 182 -3.60 -0.19 -8.66
CA THR A 182 -3.67 1.29 -8.61
C THR A 182 -4.22 1.77 -7.28
N ILE A 183 -3.69 2.89 -6.79
CA ILE A 183 -4.07 3.54 -5.54
C ILE A 183 -4.50 4.98 -5.84
N ASN A 184 -5.72 5.35 -5.43
CA ASN A 184 -6.33 6.66 -5.70
C ASN A 184 -6.96 7.30 -4.47
#